data_AF-A0AAW6SU19-F1
#
_entry.id   AF-A0AAW6SU19-F1
#
_cell.length_a   1.000
_cell.length_b   1.000
_cell.length_c   1.000
_cell.angle_alpha   90.00
_cell.angle_beta   90.00
_cell.angle_gamma   90.00
#
_symmetry.space_group_name_H-M   'P 1'
#
loop_
_entity.id
_entity.type
_entity.pdbx_description
1 polymer ?
#
loop_
_entity_poly.entity_id
_entity_poly.type
_entity_poly.pdbx_seq_one_letter_code
_entity_poly.pdbx_strand_id
1 'polypeptide(L)' 'MIETKNGPIYEPMSLEARPLYEWLKKYQPTLDGSRAYIDVAEIYLSLEFDLAKQNKRHVG' A
#
# COMPACT_ATOMS: atom_id res chain seq x y z
N MET A 1 3.01 -9.48 3.55
CA MET A 1 2.36 -9.49 2.22
C MET A 1 0.88 -9.84 2.39
N ILE A 2 0.00 -9.17 1.64
CA ILE A 2 -1.44 -9.41 1.62
C ILE A 2 -1.80 -9.99 0.25
N GLU A 3 -2.40 -11.17 0.22
CA GLU A 3 -2.97 -11.74 -1.02
C GLU A 3 -4.34 -11.13 -1.27
N THR A 4 -4.56 -10.54 -2.45
CA THR A 4 -5.84 -9.91 -2.83
C THR A 4 -6.30 -10.41 -4.19
N LYS A 5 -7.59 -10.20 -4.51
CA LYS A 5 -8.15 -10.54 -5.83
C LYS A 5 -7.48 -9.81 -7.00
N ASN A 6 -6.86 -8.66 -6.75
CA ASN A 6 -6.20 -7.84 -7.76
C ASN A 6 -4.67 -8.00 -7.74
N GLY A 7 -4.17 -9.00 -7.02
CA GLY A 7 -2.74 -9.28 -6.88
C GLY A 7 -2.20 -8.95 -5.49
N PRO A 8 -0.93 -9.30 -5.24
CA PRO A 8 -0.33 -9.16 -3.92
C PRO A 8 -0.01 -7.70 -3.59
N ILE A 9 -0.26 -7.30 -2.34
CA ILE A 9 0.19 -6.04 -1.76
C ILE A 9 1.34 -6.33 -0.78
N TYR A 10 2.53 -5.83 -1.11
CA TYR A 10 3.75 -6.03 -0.31
C TYR A 10 3.83 -5.05 0.85
N GLU A 11 4.62 -5.41 1.86
CA GLU A 11 4.91 -4.53 3.00
C GLU A 11 5.65 -3.27 2.55
N PRO A 12 5.38 -2.11 3.19
CA PRO A 12 5.98 -0.86 2.77
C PRO A 12 7.45 -0.79 3.17
N MET A 13 8.24 -0.13 2.33
CA MET A 13 9.63 0.21 2.64
C MET A 13 9.74 1.44 3.54
N SER A 14 8.73 2.31 3.52
CA SER A 14 8.68 3.53 4.31
C SER A 14 7.73 3.38 5.51
N LEU A 15 8.12 3.97 6.65
CA LEU A 15 7.29 3.96 7.87
C LEU A 15 6.02 4.81 7.68
N GLU A 16 6.08 5.80 6.80
CA GLU A 16 5.00 6.74 6.50
C GLU A 16 3.81 6.06 5.79
N ALA A 17 4.05 5.02 4.97
CA ALA A 17 2.95 4.27 4.34
C ALA A 17 2.40 3.13 5.21
N ARG A 18 3.05 2.83 6.35
CA ARG A 18 2.67 1.73 7.24
C ARG A 18 1.22 1.80 7.74
N PRO A 19 0.65 2.97 8.11
CA PRO A 19 -0.75 3.03 8.54
C PRO A 19 -1.74 2.54 7.47
N LEU A 20 -1.49 2.86 6.19
CA LEU A 20 -2.32 2.39 5.08
C LEU A 20 -2.15 0.89 4.85
N TYR A 21 -0.93 0.37 4.94
CA TYR A 21 -0.68 -1.06 4.84
C TYR A 21 -1.44 -1.85 5.93
N GLU A 22 -1.37 -1.40 7.18
CA GLU A 22 -2.08 -2.06 8.28
C GLU A 22 -3.59 -1.96 8.14
N TRP A 23 -4.11 -0.85 7.59
CA TRP A 23 -5.53 -0.73 7.24
C TRP A 23 -5.94 -1.78 6.19
N LEU A 24 -5.17 -1.90 5.10
CA LEU A 24 -5.42 -2.90 4.05
C LEU A 24 -5.39 -4.31 4.64
N LYS A 25 -4.38 -4.63 5.44
CA LYS A 25 -4.25 -5.93 6.10
C LYS A 25 -5.44 -6.23 7.00
N LYS A 26 -5.89 -5.26 7.79
CA LYS A 26 -7.02 -5.42 8.72
C LYS A 26 -8.34 -5.68 8.00
N TYR A 27 -8.59 -5.01 6.89
CA TYR A 27 -9.88 -5.06 6.21
C TYR A 27 -9.93 -5.97 4.98
N GLN A 28 -8.82 -6.59 4.59
CA GLN A 28 -8.77 -7.54 3.47
C GLN A 28 -9.85 -8.63 3.58
N PRO A 29 -10.07 -9.31 4.72
CA PRO A 29 -11.04 -10.40 4.78
C PRO A 29 -12.48 -9.98 4.48
N THR A 30 -12.80 -8.69 4.67
CA THR A 30 -14.16 -8.16 4.56
C THR A 30 -14.39 -7.29 3.34
N LEU A 31 -13.34 -6.64 2.83
CA LEU A 31 -13.45 -5.61 1.78
C LEU A 31 -12.71 -5.97 0.49
N ASP A 32 -11.99 -7.11 0.42
CA ASP A 32 -11.26 -7.51 -0.79
C ASP A 32 -12.19 -7.68 -2.01
N GLY A 33 -11.85 -6.95 -3.08
CA GLY A 33 -12.63 -6.82 -4.30
C GLY A 33 -13.68 -5.71 -4.27
N SER A 34 -13.89 -5.03 -3.14
CA SER A 34 -14.74 -3.84 -3.09
C SER A 34 -14.02 -2.63 -3.69
N ARG A 35 -14.79 -1.69 -4.24
CA ARG A 35 -14.23 -0.47 -4.84
C ARG A 35 -13.43 0.34 -3.82
N ALA A 36 -13.94 0.49 -2.59
CA ALA A 36 -13.24 1.21 -1.53
C ALA A 36 -11.88 0.60 -1.18
N TYR A 37 -11.79 -0.73 -1.14
CA TYR A 37 -10.51 -1.40 -0.87
C TYR A 37 -9.52 -1.20 -2.02
N ILE A 38 -9.99 -1.27 -3.26
CA ILE A 38 -9.19 -1.01 -4.46
C ILE A 38 -8.65 0.43 -4.44
N ASP A 39 -9.51 1.42 -4.19
CA ASP A 39 -9.09 2.83 -4.15
C ASP A 39 -8.01 3.07 -3.08
N VAL A 40 -8.14 2.47 -1.89
CA VAL A 40 -7.13 2.57 -0.84
C VAL A 40 -5.83 1.86 -1.22
N ALA A 41 -5.91 0.70 -1.87
CA ALA A 41 -4.73 -0.01 -2.36
C ALA A 41 -3.96 0.81 -3.41
N GLU A 42 -4.67 1.48 -4.32
CA GLU A 42 -4.06 2.38 -5.32
C GLU A 42 -3.38 3.58 -4.66
N ILE A 43 -4.00 4.19 -3.64
CA ILE A 43 -3.41 5.27 -2.86
C ILE A 43 -2.14 4.80 -2.16
N TYR A 44 -2.18 3.64 -1.50
CA TYR A 44 -1.02 3.05 -0.83
C TYR A 44 0.16 2.83 -1.80
N LEU A 45 -0.10 2.22 -2.96
CA LEU A 45 0.94 1.95 -3.95
C LEU A 45 1.55 3.23 -4.53
N SER A 46 0.71 4.26 -4.75
CA SER A 46 1.15 5.56 -5.23
C SER A 46 2.04 6.27 -4.19
N LEU A 47 1.62 6.24 -2.92
CA LEU A 47 2.38 6.81 -1.80
C LEU A 47 3.75 6.13 -1.66
N GLU A 48 3.80 4.80 -1.65
CA GLU A 48 5.05 4.03 -1.56
C GLU A 48 6.02 4.36 -2.71
N PHE A 49 5.49 4.49 -3.93
CA PHE A 49 6.29 4.85 -5.09
C PHE A 49 6.88 6.25 -4.98
N ASP A 50 6.10 7.22 -4.51
CA ASP A 50 6.57 8.60 -4.32
C ASP A 50 7.61 8.70 -3.21
N LEU A 51 7.41 8.01 -2.09
CA LEU A 51 8.36 7.96 -0.98
C LEU A 51 9.67 7.27 -1.39
N ALA A 52 9.59 6.16 -2.13
CA ALA A 52 10.77 5.50 -2.68
C ALA A 52 11.57 6.41 -3.64
N LYS A 53 10.88 7.24 -4.44
CA LYS A 53 11.53 8.25 -5.29
C LYS A 53 12.18 9.37 -4.49
N GLN A 54 11.51 9.88 -3.45
CA GLN A 54 12.04 10.94 -2.59
C GLN A 54 13.30 10.49 -1.85
N ASN A 55 13.29 9.26 -1.33
CA ASN A 55 14.46 8.67 -0.68
C ASN A 55 15.63 8.56 -1.66
N LYS A 56 15.40 8.10 -2.90
CA LYS A 56 16.46 8.01 -3.93
C LYS A 56 17.07 9.38 -4.31
N ARG A 57 16.31 10.47 -4.22
CA ARG A 57 16.79 11.82 -4.56
C ARG A 57 17.62 12.49 -3.46
N HIS A 58 17.48 12.06 -2.21
CA HIS A 58 18.23 12.62 -1.08
C HIS A 58 19.58 11.94 -0.82
N VAL A 59 19.88 10.84 -1.51
CA VAL A 59 21.16 10.10 -1.40
C VAL A 59 22.15 10.44 -2.53
N GLY A 60 21.85 11.46 -3.34
CA GLY A 60 22.68 11.93 -4.46
C GLY A 60 23.39 13.23 -4.17
#